data_AF-A0A947R4C3-F1
#
_entry.id   AF-A0A947R4C3-F1
#
_cell.length_a   1.000
_cell.length_b   1.000
_cell.length_c   1.000
_cell.angle_alpha   90.00
_cell.angle_beta   90.00
_cell.angle_gamma   90.00
#
_symmetry.space_group_name_H-M   'P 1'
#
loop_
_entity.id
_entity.type
_entity.pdbx_description
1 polymer ?
#
loop_
_entity_poly.entity_id
_entity_poly.type
_entity_poly.pdbx_seq_one_letter_code
_entity_poly.pdbx_strand_id
1 'polypeptide(L)'
;MKRNWKKEELEQQWTVFALEQELLKGRTGPTRLGFAVLMKFFQVEGRFPETSREVPKEVVRFIADQLGLSHKAWREYPWGKRTSTYHRDEIREFFGYRGF
;
A
#
# COMPACT_ATOMS: atom_id res chain seq x y z
N MET A 1 -5.40 -13.17 0.21
CA MET A 1 -4.27 -12.78 -0.65
C MET A 1 -3.44 -13.94 -1.15
N LYS A 2 -3.27 -13.99 -2.47
CA LYS A 2 -2.30 -14.86 -3.16
C LYS A 2 -0.89 -14.56 -2.65
N ARG A 3 -0.14 -15.59 -2.26
CA ARG A 3 1.21 -15.43 -1.68
C ARG A 3 2.33 -15.38 -2.72
N ASN A 4 2.10 -15.97 -3.89
CA ASN A 4 3.09 -16.09 -4.97
C ASN A 4 2.58 -15.30 -6.18
N TRP A 5 3.14 -14.13 -6.42
CA TRP A 5 2.77 -13.28 -7.56
C TRP A 5 3.78 -13.46 -8.68
N LYS A 6 3.31 -13.69 -9.90
CA LYS A 6 4.21 -13.61 -11.06
C LYS A 6 4.56 -12.16 -11.35
N LYS A 7 5.71 -11.93 -11.99
CA LYS A 7 6.16 -10.59 -12.36
C LYS A 7 5.11 -9.86 -13.20
N GLU A 8 4.48 -10.54 -14.16
CA GLU A 8 3.44 -9.91 -15.00
C GLU A 8 2.20 -9.51 -14.18
N GLU A 9 1.83 -10.30 -13.17
CA GLU A 9 0.69 -9.98 -12.29
C GLU A 9 1.01 -8.82 -11.34
N LEU A 10 2.28 -8.71 -10.88
CA LEU A 10 2.75 -7.56 -10.13
C LEU A 10 2.64 -6.28 -10.95
N GLU A 11 3.07 -6.32 -12.20
CA GLU A 11 3.00 -5.17 -13.11
C GLU A 11 1.56 -4.77 -13.43
N GLN A 12 0.62 -5.72 -13.50
CA GLN A 12 -0.78 -5.40 -13.77
C GLN A 12 -1.53 -4.88 -12.54
N GLN A 13 -1.30 -5.48 -11.36
CA GLN A 13 -2.13 -5.23 -10.18
C GLN A 13 -1.47 -4.33 -9.13
N TRP A 14 -0.14 -4.31 -9.07
CA TRP A 14 0.65 -3.64 -8.03
C TRP A 14 1.42 -2.42 -8.55
N THR A 15 1.16 -2.02 -9.79
CA THR A 15 1.71 -0.77 -10.35
C THR A 15 1.02 0.44 -9.74
N VAL A 16 1.82 1.41 -9.28
CA VAL A 16 1.34 2.67 -8.70
C VAL A 16 1.29 3.75 -9.78
N PHE A 17 0.08 4.08 -10.22
CA PHE A 17 -0.17 5.05 -11.28
C PHE A 17 0.04 6.49 -10.81
N ALA A 18 0.23 7.42 -11.76
CA ALA A 18 0.50 8.83 -11.46
C ALA A 18 -0.58 9.47 -10.56
N LEU A 19 -1.86 9.17 -10.78
CA LEU A 19 -2.96 9.67 -9.94
C LEU A 19 -2.85 9.17 -8.49
N GLU A 20 -2.44 7.93 -8.30
CA GLU A 20 -2.23 7.35 -6.97
C GLU A 20 -0.99 7.96 -6.30
N GLN A 21 0.04 8.32 -7.07
CA GLN A 21 1.22 9.00 -6.55
C GLN A 21 0.90 10.41 -6.03
N GLU A 22 -0.16 11.07 -6.52
CA GLU A 22 -0.63 12.34 -5.96
C GLU A 22 -1.04 12.19 -4.49
N LEU A 23 -1.68 11.08 -4.11
CA LEU A 23 -2.00 10.79 -2.70
C LEU A 23 -0.74 10.57 -1.84
N LEU A 24 0.34 10.13 -2.47
CA LEU A 24 1.61 9.91 -1.80
C LEU A 24 2.39 11.22 -1.59
N LYS A 25 1.98 12.33 -2.22
CA LYS A 25 2.63 13.63 -2.01
C LYS A 25 2.49 14.09 -0.56
N GLY A 26 3.57 14.63 -0.01
CA GLY A 26 3.66 15.05 1.39
C GLY A 26 3.98 13.93 2.39
N ARG A 27 4.03 12.66 1.96
CA ARG A 27 4.43 11.52 2.80
C ARG A 27 5.89 11.16 2.57
N THR A 28 6.58 10.71 3.62
CA THR A 28 8.03 10.42 3.56
C THR A 28 8.37 9.04 4.10
N GLY A 29 9.28 8.34 3.42
CA GLY A 29 9.87 7.09 3.90
C GLY A 29 8.82 6.02 4.27
N PRO A 30 8.77 5.55 5.54
CA PRO A 30 7.86 4.49 5.98
C PRO A 30 6.38 4.75 5.73
N THR A 31 5.92 5.99 5.94
CA THR A 31 4.49 6.34 5.75
C THR A 31 4.11 6.35 4.29
N ARG A 32 5.01 6.80 3.40
CA ARG A 32 4.79 6.79 1.95
C ARG A 32 4.70 5.38 1.41
N LEU A 33 5.67 4.52 1.74
CA LEU A 33 5.65 3.11 1.31
C LEU A 33 4.43 2.39 1.88
N GLY A 34 4.14 2.57 3.16
CA GLY A 34 3.03 1.86 3.78
C GLY A 34 1.67 2.28 3.27
N PHE A 35 1.47 3.58 2.98
CA PHE A 35 0.24 4.05 2.34
C PHE A 35 0.05 3.41 0.96
N ALA A 36 1.09 3.41 0.13
CA ALA A 36 1.02 2.81 -1.20
C ALA A 36 0.69 1.31 -1.15
N VAL A 37 1.32 0.56 -0.23
CA VAL A 37 1.03 -0.87 -0.04
C VAL A 37 -0.41 -1.10 0.42
N LEU A 38 -0.91 -0.32 1.39
CA LEU A 38 -2.29 -0.44 1.85
C LEU A 38 -3.30 -0.14 0.75
N MET A 39 -3.05 0.89 -0.05
CA MET A 39 -3.92 1.31 -1.14
C MET A 39 -4.00 0.24 -2.23
N LYS A 40 -2.85 -0.27 -2.71
CA LYS A 40 -2.83 -1.35 -3.71
C LYS A 40 -3.44 -2.64 -3.16
N PHE A 41 -3.19 -2.97 -1.89
CA PHE A 41 -3.81 -4.12 -1.26
C PHE A 41 -5.34 -3.98 -1.20
N PHE A 42 -5.85 -2.81 -0.85
CA PHE A 42 -7.28 -2.53 -0.83
C PHE A 42 -7.90 -2.67 -2.22
N GLN A 43 -7.21 -2.20 -3.27
CA GLN A 43 -7.67 -2.35 -4.65
C GLN A 43 -7.76 -3.82 -5.10
N VAL A 44 -6.81 -4.66 -4.68
CA VAL A 44 -6.73 -6.08 -5.07
C VAL A 44 -7.66 -6.98 -4.24
N GLU A 45 -7.74 -6.76 -2.93
CA GLU A 45 -8.46 -7.64 -1.99
C GLU A 45 -9.79 -7.04 -1.50
N GLY A 46 -10.08 -5.77 -1.77
CA GLY A 46 -11.29 -5.07 -1.28
C GLY A 46 -11.32 -4.81 0.23
N ARG A 47 -10.21 -5.06 0.94
CA ARG A 47 -10.07 -4.90 2.39
C ARG A 47 -8.64 -4.49 2.73
N PHE A 48 -8.38 -4.12 3.98
CA PHE A 48 -7.01 -3.83 4.45
C PHE A 48 -6.33 -5.08 5.03
N PRO A 49 -4.99 -5.15 4.99
CA PRO A 49 -4.27 -6.22 5.66
C PRO A 49 -4.41 -6.04 7.18
N GLU A 50 -4.64 -7.15 7.88
CA GLU A 50 -4.70 -7.16 9.34
C GLU A 50 -3.30 -7.11 9.94
N THR A 51 -2.33 -7.71 9.25
CA THR A 51 -0.93 -7.77 9.69
C THR A 51 0.05 -7.49 8.55
N SER A 52 1.24 -7.00 8.90
CA SER A 52 2.33 -6.73 7.94
C SER A 52 2.83 -7.96 7.18
N ARG A 53 2.59 -9.14 7.73
CA ARG A 53 3.00 -10.44 7.17
C ARG A 53 2.04 -10.93 6.09
N GLU A 54 0.85 -10.37 6.03
CA GLU A 54 -0.16 -10.73 5.04
C GLU A 54 0.26 -10.27 3.63
N VAL A 55 1.00 -9.17 3.55
CA VAL A 55 1.57 -8.67 2.31
C VAL A 55 2.87 -9.41 2.00
N PRO A 56 2.98 -10.10 0.85
CA PRO A 56 4.20 -10.75 0.41
C PRO A 56 5.34 -9.74 0.27
N LYS A 57 6.57 -10.17 0.63
CA LYS A 57 7.76 -9.32 0.52
C LYS A 57 8.03 -8.85 -0.90
N GLU A 58 7.68 -9.67 -1.89
CA GLU A 58 7.87 -9.35 -3.32
C GLU A 58 7.01 -8.15 -3.74
N VAL A 59 5.77 -8.11 -3.28
CA VAL A 59 4.85 -6.97 -3.50
C VAL A 59 5.40 -5.69 -2.87
N VAL A 60 5.84 -5.77 -1.62
CA VAL A 60 6.42 -4.63 -0.90
C VAL A 60 7.66 -4.12 -1.62
N ARG A 61 8.53 -5.03 -2.08
CA ARG A 61 9.73 -4.68 -2.86
C ARG A 61 9.37 -4.02 -4.18
N PHE A 62 8.41 -4.59 -4.91
CA PHE A 62 7.96 -4.04 -6.19
C PHE A 62 7.42 -2.62 -6.06
N ILE A 63 6.59 -2.35 -5.03
CA ILE A 63 6.11 -0.99 -4.77
C ILE A 63 7.24 -0.06 -4.31
N ALA A 64 8.12 -0.54 -3.43
CA ALA A 64 9.24 0.25 -2.94
C ALA A 64 10.18 0.68 -4.08
N ASP A 65 10.48 -0.23 -5.01
CA ASP A 65 11.31 0.03 -6.18
C ASP A 65 10.67 1.10 -7.08
N GLN A 66 9.34 1.05 -7.31
CA GLN A 66 8.61 2.09 -8.05
C GLN A 66 8.67 3.47 -7.39
N LEU A 67 8.70 3.52 -6.06
CA LEU A 67 8.73 4.76 -5.29
C LEU A 67 10.16 5.25 -5.00
N GLY A 68 11.19 4.50 -5.41
CA GLY A 68 12.59 4.78 -5.07
C GLY A 68 12.88 4.68 -3.57
N LEU A 69 12.13 3.84 -2.84
CA LEU A 69 12.25 3.66 -1.39
C LEU A 69 12.85 2.30 -1.05
N SER A 70 13.42 2.20 0.14
CA SER A 70 13.85 0.90 0.68
C SER A 70 12.64 0.10 1.17
N HIS A 71 12.48 -1.14 0.69
CA HIS A 71 11.45 -2.07 1.18
C HIS A 71 11.51 -2.30 2.71
N LYS A 72 12.67 -2.02 3.34
CA LYS A 72 12.82 -2.10 4.81
C LYS A 72 11.93 -1.10 5.54
N ALA A 73 11.60 0.03 4.91
CA ALA A 73 10.72 1.05 5.49
C ALA A 73 9.31 0.51 5.80
N TRP A 74 8.90 -0.61 5.19
CA TRP A 74 7.64 -1.29 5.51
C TRP A 74 7.62 -1.85 6.94
N ARG A 75 8.77 -2.26 7.46
CA ARG A 75 8.90 -2.73 8.85
C ARG A 75 8.72 -1.61 9.85
N GLU A 76 9.06 -0.39 9.45
CA GLU A 76 8.96 0.83 10.27
C GLU A 76 7.59 1.49 10.16
N TYR A 77 6.71 0.98 9.28
CA TYR A 77 5.35 1.48 9.15
C TYR A 77 4.60 1.36 10.49
N PRO A 78 3.91 2.41 10.98
CA PRO A 78 3.27 2.40 12.29
C PRO A 78 1.94 1.62 12.29
N TRP A 79 2.05 0.28 12.23
CA TRP A 79 0.93 -0.65 12.40
C TRP A 79 0.21 -0.40 13.73
N GLY A 80 -1.11 -0.26 13.69
CA GLY A 80 -1.94 -0.12 14.91
C GLY A 80 -1.93 1.26 15.58
N LYS A 81 -1.26 2.28 15.01
CA LYS A 81 -1.39 3.67 15.48
C LYS A 81 -2.55 4.40 14.78
N ARG A 82 -3.01 5.51 15.36
CA ARG A 82 -4.01 6.43 14.76
C ARG A 82 -3.70 6.77 13.30
N THR A 83 -2.43 6.92 12.96
CA THR A 83 -1.96 7.16 11.58
C THR A 83 -2.41 6.06 10.61
N SER A 84 -2.36 4.79 11.00
CA SER A 84 -2.81 3.70 10.15
C SER A 84 -4.33 3.66 9.99
N THR A 85 -5.10 4.13 10.97
CA THR A 85 -6.55 4.28 10.83
C THR A 85 -6.87 5.40 9.84
N TYR A 86 -6.25 6.57 10.03
CA TYR A 86 -6.41 7.71 9.13
C TYR A 86 -6.07 7.36 7.68
N HIS A 87 -4.95 6.67 7.45
CA HIS A 87 -4.61 6.20 6.11
C HIS A 87 -5.66 5.27 5.49
N ARG A 88 -6.26 4.36 6.29
CA ARG A 88 -7.29 3.45 5.80
C ARG A 88 -8.55 4.21 5.39
N ASP A 89 -8.94 5.21 6.17
CA ASP A 89 -10.11 6.04 5.84
C ASP A 89 -9.84 6.91 4.60
N GLU A 90 -8.66 7.52 4.50
CA GLU A 90 -8.27 8.31 3.32
C GLU A 90 -8.24 7.45 2.04
N ILE A 91 -7.77 6.20 2.14
CA ILE A 91 -7.81 5.24 1.02
C ILE A 91 -9.25 4.89 0.66
N ARG A 92 -10.13 4.65 1.64
CA ARG A 92 -11.55 4.36 1.39
C ARG A 92 -12.24 5.53 0.66
N GLU A 93 -12.00 6.76 1.14
CA GLU A 93 -12.52 7.97 0.52
C GLU A 93 -12.03 8.13 -0.94
N PHE A 94 -10.75 7.87 -1.19
CA PHE A 94 -10.19 7.92 -2.54
C PHE A 94 -10.85 6.93 -3.49
N PHE A 95 -11.13 5.70 -3.03
CA PHE A 95 -11.84 4.70 -3.83
C PHE A 95 -13.36 4.87 -3.85
N GLY A 96 -13.90 5.96 -3.27
CA GLY A 96 -15.33 6.25 -3.28
C GLY A 96 -16.15 5.42 -2.29
N TYR A 97 -15.51 4.66 -1.40
CA TYR A 97 -16.16 3.96 -0.29
C TYR A 97 -16.43 4.96 0.83
N ARG A 98 -17.47 5.78 0.68
CA ARG A 98 -18.04 6.55 1.78
C ARG A 98 -18.78 5.57 2.70
N GLY A 99 -18.27 5.40 3.92
CA GLY A 99 -19.09 4.84 5.00
C GLY A 99 -20.30 5.76 5.19
N PHE A 100 -21.49 5.20 5.01
CA PHE A 100 -22.73 5.82 5.48
C PHE A 100 -22.79 5.78 7.00
#